data_AF-A0A524PS38-F1
#
_entry.id   AF-A0A524PS38-F1
#
_cell.length_a   1.000
_cell.length_b   1.000
_cell.length_c   1.000
_cell.angle_alpha   90.00
_cell.angle_beta   90.00
_cell.angle_gamma   90.00
#
_symmetry.space_group_name_H-M   'P 1'
#
loop_
_entity.id
_entity.type
_entity.pdbx_description
1 polymer ?
#
loop_
_entity_poly.entity_id
_entity_poly.type
_entity_poly.pdbx_seq_one_letter_code
_entity_poly.pdbx_strand_id
1 'polypeptide(L)'
;MRETLYCSFVIAMVFIAGCTSEDESGYPKNSKWIGDDSEIPAADSLFYLESRAPLFRKQFFVADSIESARLVITSAGYYNPFLNGEKIGNVILDPAWTDFSKRIYFREYDILNLLTAGENCI
;
A
#
# COMPACT_ATOMS: atom_id res chain seq x y z
N MET A 1 -12.26 33.12 -14.56
CA MET A 1 -10.90 32.82 -15.07
C MET A 1 -10.52 31.48 -14.44
N ARG A 2 -10.85 30.30 -15.02
CA ARG A 2 -10.26 29.66 -16.23
C ARG A 2 -8.77 29.98 -16.33
N GLU A 3 -7.91 29.02 -15.98
CA GLU A 3 -7.08 28.12 -16.84
C GLU A 3 -6.72 26.90 -15.93
N THR A 4 -6.98 25.62 -16.19
CA THR A 4 -6.67 24.65 -17.26
C THR A 4 -5.19 24.22 -17.36
N LEU A 5 -4.99 22.90 -17.20
CA LEU A 5 -3.84 22.04 -17.54
C LEU A 5 -2.59 22.06 -16.65
N TYR A 6 -2.37 20.94 -15.94
CA TYR A 6 -1.14 20.17 -16.14
C TYR A 6 -1.45 18.67 -16.04
N CYS A 7 -1.38 18.03 -17.20
CA CYS A 7 -1.32 16.59 -17.37
C CYS A 7 0.07 16.15 -16.89
N SER A 8 0.14 15.33 -15.84
CA SER A 8 1.37 14.60 -15.48
C SER A 8 1.00 13.19 -15.09
N PHE A 9 1.06 12.31 -16.08
CA PHE A 9 1.34 10.88 -15.93
C PHE A 9 2.46 10.69 -14.91
N VAL A 10 2.23 9.94 -13.83
CA VAL A 10 3.32 9.37 -13.03
C VAL A 10 3.08 7.87 -12.89
N ILE A 11 3.99 7.16 -13.57
CA ILE A 11 4.15 5.72 -13.65
C ILE A 11 4.46 5.17 -12.26
N ALA A 12 3.69 4.19 -11.80
CA ALA A 12 4.11 3.28 -10.74
C ALA A 12 4.00 1.84 -11.27
N MET A 13 4.98 1.47 -12.09
CA MET A 13 5.19 0.09 -12.54
C MET A 13 5.34 -0.83 -11.31
N VAL A 14 4.73 -2.01 -11.41
CA VAL A 14 5.12 -3.18 -10.64
C VAL A 14 6.13 -3.93 -11.49
N PHE A 15 7.26 -4.27 -10.90
CA PHE A 15 8.43 -4.77 -11.61
C PHE A 15 8.78 -6.20 -11.17
N ILE A 16 9.04 -7.03 -12.19
CA ILE A 16 9.52 -8.40 -12.08
C ILE A 16 11.05 -8.39 -11.93
N ALA A 17 11.53 -9.16 -10.95
CA ALA A 17 12.89 -9.68 -10.74
C ALA A 17 14.10 -8.75 -11.06
N GLY A 18 14.73 -8.26 -9.99
CA GLY A 18 16.14 -7.85 -10.01
C GLY A 18 16.40 -6.45 -9.45
N CYS A 19 16.92 -6.40 -8.22
CA CYS A 19 17.37 -5.18 -7.54
C CYS A 19 16.27 -4.16 -7.22
N THR A 20 15.53 -4.42 -6.13
CA THR A 20 15.24 -3.31 -5.23
C THR A 20 16.59 -2.82 -4.69
N SER A 21 16.98 -1.59 -4.99
CA SER A 21 17.92 -0.93 -4.10
C SER A 21 17.12 -0.70 -2.81
N GLU A 22 17.25 -1.64 -1.89
CA GLU A 22 16.86 -1.38 -0.52
C GLU A 22 17.54 -0.07 -0.11
N ASP A 23 16.81 0.80 0.57
CA ASP A 23 17.51 1.84 1.31
C ASP A 23 18.39 1.20 2.40
N GLU A 24 19.22 1.98 3.07
CA GLU A 24 20.12 1.46 4.13
C GLU A 24 19.36 0.73 5.26
N SER A 25 18.03 0.83 5.27
CA SER A 25 17.13 0.17 6.20
C SER A 25 16.42 -1.09 5.67
N GLY A 26 16.67 -1.51 4.43
CA GLY A 26 16.08 -2.74 3.87
C GLY A 26 14.75 -2.55 3.14
N TYR A 27 14.33 -1.31 2.84
CA TYR A 27 12.95 -1.01 2.41
C TYR A 27 12.80 -0.61 0.94
N PRO A 28 11.59 -0.78 0.36
CA PRO A 28 11.30 -0.36 -1.00
C PRO A 28 11.45 1.16 -1.15
N LYS A 29 12.53 1.58 -1.80
CA LYS A 29 12.97 2.97 -1.99
C LYS A 29 11.97 3.90 -2.72
N ASN A 30 10.91 3.34 -3.30
CA ASN A 30 9.92 4.06 -4.12
C ASN A 30 8.48 4.00 -3.55
N SER A 31 8.30 3.62 -2.28
CA SER A 31 7.00 3.69 -1.63
C SER A 31 6.63 5.13 -1.25
N LYS A 32 5.33 5.47 -1.33
CA LYS A 32 4.80 6.77 -0.93
C LYS A 32 3.53 6.55 -0.12
N TRP A 33 3.32 7.41 0.89
CA TRP A 33 2.03 7.50 1.56
C TRP A 33 0.95 7.93 0.57
N ILE A 34 -0.18 7.23 0.61
CA ILE A 34 -1.39 7.54 -0.15
C ILE A 34 -2.53 7.77 0.84
N GLY A 35 -3.49 8.60 0.44
CA GLY A 35 -4.68 8.93 1.22
C GLY A 35 -5.88 9.12 0.30
N ASP A 36 -7.04 9.37 0.88
CA ASP A 36 -8.31 9.61 0.17
C ASP A 36 -8.58 11.11 -0.06
N ASP A 37 -7.53 11.94 0.01
CA ASP A 37 -7.56 13.41 -0.06
C ASP A 37 -8.43 14.09 1.01
N SER A 38 -8.89 13.36 2.03
CA SER A 38 -9.60 13.94 3.17
C SER A 38 -8.69 14.87 3.97
N GLU A 39 -9.28 15.95 4.51
CA GLU A 39 -8.56 16.83 5.42
C GLU A 39 -8.17 16.08 6.70
N ILE A 40 -6.92 16.24 7.13
CA ILE A 40 -6.46 15.65 8.40
C ILE A 40 -7.18 16.39 9.53
N PRO A 41 -7.91 15.68 10.41
CA PRO A 41 -8.63 16.32 11.50
C PRO A 41 -7.71 17.14 12.41
N ALA A 42 -8.18 18.33 12.81
CA ALA A 42 -7.40 19.27 13.62
C ALA A 42 -7.21 18.83 15.10
N ALA A 43 -7.94 17.81 15.56
CA ALA A 43 -7.86 17.29 16.92
C ALA A 43 -8.07 15.78 16.94
N ASP A 44 -7.36 15.08 17.84
CA ASP A 44 -7.42 13.61 17.95
C ASP A 44 -8.84 13.07 18.15
N SER A 45 -9.68 13.80 18.89
CA SER A 45 -11.07 13.41 19.15
C SER A 45 -11.92 13.30 17.87
N LEU A 46 -11.55 14.02 16.82
CA LEU A 46 -12.28 14.04 15.56
C LEU A 46 -12.02 12.77 14.71
N PHE A 47 -10.95 12.03 14.98
CA PHE A 47 -10.72 10.73 14.34
C PHE A 47 -11.72 9.65 14.78
N TYR A 48 -12.46 9.86 15.88
CA TYR A 48 -13.49 8.93 16.37
C TYR A 48 -14.89 9.23 15.85
N LEU A 49 -15.06 10.28 15.04
CA LEU A 49 -16.31 10.53 14.35
C LEU A 49 -16.53 9.49 13.23
N GLU A 50 -17.75 9.42 12.73
CA GLU A 50 -18.09 8.51 11.64
C GLU A 50 -17.26 8.88 10.40
N SER A 51 -16.25 8.06 10.12
CA SER A 51 -15.35 8.20 8.99
C SER A 51 -15.44 6.94 8.12
N ARG A 52 -15.31 7.14 6.82
CA ARG A 52 -15.33 6.04 5.86
C ARG A 52 -14.01 5.28 5.96
N ALA A 53 -14.05 3.95 5.82
CA ALA A 53 -12.85 3.17 5.58
C ALA A 53 -12.53 3.25 4.08
N PRO A 54 -11.51 4.02 3.64
CA PRO A 54 -11.22 4.16 2.22
C PRO A 54 -10.73 2.85 1.62
N LEU A 55 -11.08 2.61 0.36
CA LEU A 55 -10.61 1.47 -0.42
C LEU A 55 -9.55 1.95 -1.41
N PHE A 56 -8.37 1.34 -1.33
CA PHE A 56 -7.29 1.55 -2.29
C PHE A 56 -7.19 0.33 -3.19
N ARG A 57 -7.04 0.56 -4.49
CA ARG A 57 -6.94 -0.50 -5.49
C ARG A 57 -5.87 -0.16 -6.52
N LYS A 58 -5.07 -1.13 -6.91
CA LYS A 58 -4.07 -0.99 -7.97
C LYS A 58 -3.96 -2.27 -8.80
N GLN A 59 -4.16 -2.14 -10.11
CA GLN A 59 -3.82 -3.18 -11.07
C GLN A 59 -2.34 -3.13 -11.45
N PHE A 60 -1.80 -4.30 -11.72
CA PHE A 60 -0.42 -4.46 -12.15
C PHE A 60 -0.20 -5.76 -12.93
N PHE A 61 0.91 -5.83 -13.67
CA PHE A 61 1.23 -7.00 -14.49
C PHE A 61 2.44 -7.74 -13.91
N VAL A 62 2.38 -9.07 -13.92
CA VAL A 62 3.45 -9.99 -13.50
C VAL A 62 3.79 -10.91 -14.67
N ALA A 63 5.08 -11.05 -14.99
CA ALA A 63 5.55 -11.94 -16.04
C ALA A 63 5.63 -13.40 -15.56
N ASP A 64 5.67 -14.31 -16.53
CA ASP A 64 5.65 -15.76 -16.34
C ASP A 64 7.00 -16.31 -15.85
N SER A 65 7.47 -15.85 -14.69
CA SER A 65 8.57 -16.44 -13.91
C SER A 65 8.93 -15.55 -12.73
N ILE A 66 8.25 -15.71 -11.59
CA ILE A 66 8.64 -15.08 -10.33
C ILE A 66 9.02 -16.16 -9.32
N GLU A 67 10.18 -16.02 -8.68
CA GLU A 67 10.67 -16.97 -7.67
C GLU A 67 10.36 -16.51 -6.25
N SER A 68 10.09 -15.22 -6.06
CA SER A 68 9.70 -14.64 -4.77
C SER A 68 8.87 -13.39 -4.99
N ALA A 69 7.91 -13.16 -4.10
CA ALA A 69 7.13 -11.93 -4.07
C ALA A 69 6.72 -11.61 -2.64
N ARG A 70 6.96 -10.37 -2.22
CA ARG A 70 6.68 -9.90 -0.87
C ARG A 70 5.84 -8.63 -0.91
N LEU A 71 4.80 -8.58 -0.10
CA LEU A 71 4.05 -7.35 0.19
C LEU A 71 4.55 -6.77 1.51
N VAL A 72 5.14 -5.58 1.45
CA VAL A 72 5.47 -4.77 2.62
C VAL A 72 4.40 -3.68 2.75
N ILE A 73 3.62 -3.69 3.84
CA ILE A 73 2.45 -2.82 4.00
C ILE A 73 2.33 -2.27 5.42
N THR A 74 1.81 -1.05 5.52
CA THR A 74 1.41 -0.41 6.78
C THR A 74 0.33 0.64 6.53
N SER A 75 -0.25 1.18 7.61
CA SER A 75 -1.22 2.27 7.59
C SER A 75 -1.17 3.07 8.90
N ALA A 76 -1.51 4.36 8.85
CA ALA A 76 -1.89 5.12 10.04
C ALA A 76 -3.36 4.78 10.38
N GLY A 77 -3.55 3.79 11.25
CA GLY A 77 -4.85 3.16 11.48
C GLY A 77 -4.73 1.66 11.26
N TYR A 78 -5.72 1.04 10.61
CA TYR A 78 -5.72 -0.39 10.30
C TYR A 78 -5.96 -0.64 8.81
N TYR A 79 -5.44 -1.76 8.31
CA TYR A 79 -5.68 -2.23 6.94
C TYR A 79 -6.20 -3.67 6.91
N ASN A 80 -6.87 -4.04 5.82
CA ASN A 80 -7.33 -5.41 5.55
C ASN A 80 -7.07 -5.73 4.07
N PRO A 81 -5.92 -6.34 3.76
CA PRO A 81 -5.41 -6.42 2.39
C PRO A 81 -5.99 -7.61 1.62
N PHE A 82 -6.17 -7.43 0.31
CA PHE A 82 -6.59 -8.49 -0.62
C PHE A 82 -5.68 -8.47 -1.84
N LEU A 83 -5.43 -9.64 -2.43
CA LEU A 83 -4.77 -9.78 -3.72
C LEU A 83 -5.64 -10.70 -4.58
N ASN A 84 -6.00 -10.23 -5.76
CA ASN A 84 -6.87 -10.96 -6.71
C ASN A 84 -8.20 -11.41 -6.09
N GLY A 85 -8.71 -10.65 -5.12
CA GLY A 85 -9.94 -10.96 -4.38
C GLY A 85 -9.75 -11.92 -3.19
N GLU A 86 -8.56 -12.48 -3.01
CA GLU A 86 -8.23 -13.33 -1.87
C GLU A 86 -7.61 -12.52 -0.74
N LYS A 87 -8.02 -12.78 0.50
CA LYS A 87 -7.49 -12.07 1.68
C LYS A 87 -6.03 -12.47 1.89
N ILE A 88 -5.15 -11.48 2.07
CA ILE A 88 -3.74 -11.73 2.40
C ILE A 88 -3.61 -11.89 3.92
N GLY A 89 -3.19 -13.09 4.36
CA GLY A 89 -3.01 -13.42 5.77
C GLY A 89 -4.33 -13.48 6.57
N ASN A 90 -4.20 -13.69 7.88
CA ASN A 90 -5.34 -13.86 8.80
C ASN A 90 -5.34 -12.86 9.96
N VAL A 91 -4.42 -11.88 9.94
CA VAL A 91 -4.31 -10.87 11.00
C VAL A 91 -5.47 -9.89 10.89
N ILE A 92 -5.94 -9.44 12.05
CA ILE A 92 -6.95 -8.40 12.19
C ILE A 92 -6.34 -7.26 13.00
N LEU A 93 -6.78 -6.03 12.74
CA LEU A 93 -6.29 -4.84 13.45
C LEU A 93 -4.77 -4.66 13.37
N ASP A 94 -4.22 -4.83 12.16
CA ASP A 94 -2.82 -4.55 11.86
C ASP A 94 -2.70 -3.21 11.11
N PRO A 95 -1.64 -2.40 11.34
CA PRO A 95 -0.55 -2.59 12.30
C PRO A 95 -0.95 -2.38 13.77
N ALA A 96 -0.06 -2.75 14.70
CA ALA A 96 -0.23 -2.43 16.12
C ALA A 96 -0.31 -0.92 16.35
N TRP A 97 -1.16 -0.50 17.30
CA TRP A 97 -1.31 0.91 17.65
C TRP A 97 -0.05 1.44 18.34
N THR A 98 0.45 2.57 17.85
CA THR A 98 1.62 3.29 18.37
C THR A 98 1.37 4.79 18.26
N ASP A 99 2.26 5.60 18.85
CA ASP A 99 2.36 7.01 18.50
C ASP A 99 2.88 7.13 17.06
N PHE A 100 1.96 7.25 16.09
CA PHE A 100 2.27 7.26 14.66
C PHE A 100 3.16 8.44 14.25
N SER A 101 3.22 9.52 15.05
CA SER A 101 4.15 10.63 14.81
C SER A 101 5.61 10.25 15.06
N LYS A 102 5.85 9.18 15.84
CA LYS A 102 7.18 8.70 16.23
C LYS A 102 7.56 7.38 15.58
N ARG A 103 6.60 6.46 15.47
CA ARG A 103 6.84 5.10 15.00
C ARG A 103 5.58 4.49 14.43
N ILE A 104 5.73 3.81 13.30
CA ILE A 104 4.69 2.97 12.70
C ILE A 104 5.34 1.62 12.38
N TYR A 105 4.70 0.52 12.80
CA TYR A 105 5.12 -0.81 12.40
C TYR A 105 4.54 -1.15 11.02
N PHE A 106 5.30 -1.92 10.24
CA PHE A 106 4.82 -2.49 8.99
C PHE A 106 4.88 -4.01 9.09
N ARG A 107 4.27 -4.67 8.12
CA ARG A 107 4.31 -6.12 7.98
C ARG A 107 4.77 -6.51 6.59
N GLU A 108 5.44 -7.64 6.55
CA GLU A 108 5.80 -8.33 5.32
C GLU A 108 4.98 -9.61 5.18
N TYR A 109 4.42 -9.85 4.00
CA TYR A 109 3.73 -11.08 3.63
C TYR A 109 4.42 -11.69 2.41
N ASP A 110 4.64 -13.00 2.43
CA ASP A 110 4.91 -13.75 1.20
C ASP A 110 3.59 -13.88 0.42
N ILE A 111 3.59 -13.36 -0.80
CA ILE A 111 2.41 -13.32 -1.68
C ILE A 111 2.62 -14.12 -2.96
N LEU A 112 3.72 -14.87 -3.08
CA LEU A 112 4.08 -15.59 -4.31
C LEU A 112 2.93 -16.47 -4.82
N ASN A 113 2.31 -17.23 -3.92
CA ASN A 113 1.25 -18.18 -4.26
C ASN A 113 -0.12 -17.53 -4.54
N LEU A 114 -0.26 -16.21 -4.31
CA LEU A 114 -1.49 -15.46 -4.58
C LEU A 114 -1.45 -14.74 -5.93
N LEU A 115 -0.29 -14.73 -6.58
CA LEU A 115 -0.08 -14.07 -7.86
C LEU A 115 -0.41 -14.99 -9.02
N THR A 116 -0.93 -14.39 -10.10
CA THR A 116 -1.15 -15.06 -11.38
C THR A 116 -0.23 -14.49 -12.43
N ALA A 117 0.11 -15.32 -13.42
CA ALA A 117 0.66 -14.86 -14.69
C ALA A 117 -0.25 -13.77 -15.30
N GLY A 118 0.30 -12.62 -15.66
CA GLY A 118 -0.43 -11.52 -16.27
C GLY A 118 -0.97 -10.49 -15.30
N GLU A 119 -2.22 -10.06 -15.48
CA GLU A 119 -2.83 -8.99 -14.67
C GLU A 119 -3.16 -9.50 -13.26
N ASN A 120 -2.79 -8.69 -12.26
CA ASN A 120 -3.08 -8.88 -10.86
C ASN A 120 -3.65 -7.58 -10.29
N CYS A 121 -4.37 -7.67 -9.17
CA CYS A 121 -4.91 -6.51 -8.48
C CYS A 121 -4.77 -6.62 -6.98
N ILE A 122 -4.15 -5.60 -6.39
CA ILE A 122 -4.18 -5.34 -4.95
C ILE A 122 -5.25 -4.28 -4.62
#